data_AF-A0A1F5KJT5-F1
#
_entry.id   AF-A0A1F5KJT5-F1
#
_cell.length_a   1.000
_cell.length_b   1.000
_cell.length_c   1.000
_cell.angle_alpha   90.00
_cell.angle_beta   90.00
_cell.angle_gamma   90.00
#
_symmetry.space_group_name_H-M   'P 1'
#
loop_
_entity.id
_entity.type
_entity.pdbx_description
1 polymer ?
#
loop_
_entity_poly.entity_id
_entity_poly.type
_entity_poly.pdbx_seq_one_letter_code
_entity_poly.pdbx_strand_id
1 'polypeptide(L)'
;MSDHIKSGKGDYLVLSVGASTGKEPLSLVMSWEEMVREINPEFDGTVGVLAIERNPEAIATFRQNRFPIFGSRDKQLDRVMRYVASKASPAPDSPGPAFIEPEAFVSFPEGILSRITYLQMDA
;
A
#
# COMPACT_ATOMS: atom_id res chain seq x y z
N MET A 1 15.17 -12.23 20.75
CA MET A 1 14.29 -12.11 19.56
C MET A 1 14.91 -11.07 18.62
N SER A 2 16.04 -11.40 17.99
CA SER A 2 16.70 -10.57 16.96
C SER A 2 17.79 -11.33 16.18
N ASP A 3 18.22 -12.51 16.64
CA ASP A 3 19.23 -13.30 15.94
C ASP A 3 18.71 -14.02 14.68
N HIS A 4 17.43 -14.39 14.60
CA HIS A 4 16.90 -15.08 13.41
C HIS A 4 16.78 -14.18 12.18
N ILE A 5 16.44 -12.90 12.34
CA ILE A 5 16.42 -11.94 11.22
C ILE A 5 17.86 -11.59 10.81
N LYS A 6 18.78 -11.45 11.78
CA LYS A 6 20.20 -11.22 11.51
C LYS A 6 20.91 -12.43 10.91
N SER A 7 20.46 -13.66 11.21
CA SER A 7 21.05 -14.88 10.67
C SER A 7 20.85 -15.02 9.16
N GLY A 8 19.90 -14.28 8.60
CA GLY A 8 19.86 -13.97 7.18
C GLY A 8 19.78 -15.17 6.24
N LYS A 9 19.09 -16.24 6.64
CA LYS A 9 18.90 -17.41 5.78
C LYS A 9 17.41 -17.75 5.67
N GLY A 10 16.92 -17.76 4.43
CA GLY A 10 15.59 -18.27 4.08
C GLY A 10 14.65 -17.24 3.45
N ASP A 11 13.63 -17.75 2.80
CA ASP A 11 12.54 -16.96 2.22
C ASP A 11 11.51 -16.60 3.28
N TYR A 12 11.04 -15.35 3.24
CA TYR A 12 10.02 -14.83 4.13
C TYR A 12 8.72 -14.59 3.37
N LEU A 13 7.59 -14.89 4.03
CA LEU A 13 6.25 -14.57 3.53
C LEU A 13 5.54 -13.70 4.55
N VAL A 14 5.10 -12.51 4.14
CA VAL A 14 4.37 -11.56 4.99
C VAL A 14 2.90 -11.54 4.58
N LEU A 15 1.99 -11.59 5.56
CA LEU A 15 0.56 -11.45 5.34
C LEU A 15 0.12 -10.00 5.63
N SER A 16 -0.40 -9.28 4.63
CA SER A 16 -0.96 -7.92 4.77
C SER A 16 -2.47 -7.97 4.57
N VAL A 17 -3.25 -7.79 5.64
CA VAL A 17 -4.72 -7.88 5.63
C VAL A 17 -5.32 -6.48 5.59
N GLY A 18 -6.28 -6.24 4.69
CA GLY A 18 -6.82 -4.90 4.44
C GLY A 18 -5.84 -4.06 3.61
N ALA A 19 -5.17 -4.70 2.65
CA ALA A 19 -4.07 -4.11 1.90
C ALA A 19 -4.49 -2.95 0.98
N SER A 20 -5.80 -2.72 0.79
CA SER A 20 -6.37 -1.59 0.07
C SER A 20 -5.81 -1.46 -1.35
N THR A 21 -5.26 -0.31 -1.72
CA THR A 21 -4.66 -0.13 -3.05
C THR A 21 -3.28 -0.78 -3.17
N GLY A 22 -2.75 -1.41 -2.11
CA GLY A 22 -1.45 -2.09 -2.10
C GLY A 22 -0.28 -1.21 -1.66
N LYS A 23 -0.52 -0.04 -1.09
CA LYS A 23 0.57 0.85 -0.61
C LYS A 23 1.40 0.21 0.51
N GLU A 24 0.76 -0.46 1.45
CA GLU A 24 1.45 -1.16 2.53
C GLU A 24 2.32 -2.34 2.02
N PRO A 25 1.80 -3.29 1.23
CA PRO A 25 2.63 -4.39 0.73
C PRO A 25 3.77 -3.90 -0.17
N LEU A 26 3.58 -2.81 -0.93
CA LEU A 26 4.68 -2.16 -1.66
C LEU A 26 5.76 -1.63 -0.74
N SER A 27 5.39 -0.87 0.31
CA SER A 27 6.33 -0.34 1.29
C SER A 27 7.12 -1.47 1.97
N LEU A 28 6.48 -2.60 2.28
CA LEU A 28 7.15 -3.76 2.86
C LEU A 28 8.24 -4.32 1.95
N VAL A 29 7.93 -4.51 0.66
CA VAL A 29 8.92 -5.02 -0.32
C VAL A 29 10.05 -4.01 -0.51
N MET A 30 9.74 -2.72 -0.63
CA MET A 30 10.76 -1.67 -0.80
C MET A 30 11.68 -1.56 0.41
N SER A 31 11.12 -1.56 1.63
CA SER A 31 11.93 -1.53 2.86
C SER A 31 12.80 -2.77 2.99
N TRP A 32 12.35 -3.92 2.50
CA TRP A 32 13.17 -5.12 2.46
C TRP A 32 14.34 -5.00 1.49
N GLU A 33 14.08 -4.52 0.26
CA GLU A 33 15.14 -4.30 -0.73
C GLU A 33 16.20 -3.30 -0.23
N GLU A 34 15.76 -2.23 0.45
CA GLU A 34 16.66 -1.27 1.10
C GLU A 34 17.46 -1.91 2.25
N MET A 35 16.82 -2.71 3.10
CA MET A 35 17.51 -3.43 4.19
C MET A 35 18.57 -4.39 3.66
N VAL A 36 18.25 -5.19 2.64
CA VAL A 36 19.23 -6.09 2.00
C VAL A 36 20.37 -5.28 1.40
N ARG A 37 20.07 -4.21 0.65
CA ARG A 37 21.10 -3.42 -0.02
C ARG A 37 22.03 -2.67 0.95
N GLU A 38 21.50 -2.08 2.00
CA GLU A 38 22.25 -1.16 2.88
C GLU A 38 22.76 -1.83 4.16
N ILE A 39 22.08 -2.86 4.66
CA ILE A 39 22.34 -3.43 6.01
C ILE A 39 22.84 -4.88 5.92
N ASN A 40 22.29 -5.70 5.02
CA ASN A 40 22.70 -7.11 4.89
C ASN A 40 22.86 -7.56 3.42
N PRO A 41 23.89 -7.08 2.69
CA PRO A 41 24.07 -7.36 1.26
C PRO A 41 24.34 -8.83 0.94
N GLU A 42 24.78 -9.61 1.92
CA GLU A 42 25.05 -11.04 1.79
C GLU A 42 23.77 -11.90 1.93
N PHE A 43 22.64 -11.28 2.26
CA PHE A 43 21.36 -11.95 2.35
C PHE A 43 20.90 -12.46 0.98
N ASP A 44 20.68 -13.77 0.87
CA ASP A 44 20.32 -14.46 -0.38
C ASP A 44 18.84 -14.88 -0.47
N GLY A 45 18.06 -14.65 0.60
CA GLY A 45 16.64 -14.98 0.63
C GLY A 45 15.76 -13.97 -0.09
N THR A 46 14.47 -14.29 -0.16
CA THR A 46 13.44 -13.41 -0.73
C THR A 46 12.40 -13.01 0.30
N VAL A 47 11.65 -11.94 0.01
CA VAL A 47 10.39 -11.63 0.71
C VAL A 47 9.26 -11.66 -0.30
N GLY A 48 8.26 -12.49 -0.03
CA GLY A 48 6.96 -12.45 -0.67
C GLY A 48 5.95 -11.76 0.25
N VAL A 49 4.96 -11.10 -0.32
CA VAL A 49 3.82 -10.54 0.44
C VAL A 49 2.53 -11.11 -0.09
N LEU A 50 1.73 -11.71 0.79
CA LEU A 50 0.36 -12.09 0.54
C LEU A 50 -0.55 -10.94 1.00
N ALA A 51 -1.02 -10.14 0.05
CA ALA A 51 -1.92 -9.02 0.27
C ALA A 51 -3.38 -9.50 0.15
N ILE A 52 -4.21 -9.15 1.13
CA ILE A 52 -5.62 -9.54 1.17
C ILE A 52 -6.49 -8.29 1.25
N GLU A 53 -7.50 -8.20 0.38
CA GLU A 53 -8.46 -7.09 0.35
C GLU A 53 -9.86 -7.59 -0.01
N ARG A 54 -10.89 -6.92 0.50
CA ARG A 54 -12.30 -7.19 0.17
C ARG A 54 -12.79 -6.30 -0.96
N ASN A 55 -12.29 -5.07 -1.05
CA ASN A 55 -12.71 -4.10 -2.07
C ASN A 55 -12.07 -4.42 -3.44
N PRO A 56 -12.86 -4.88 -4.44
CA PRO A 56 -12.33 -5.23 -5.76
C PRO A 56 -11.73 -4.03 -6.51
N GLU A 57 -12.20 -2.80 -6.26
CA GLU A 57 -11.68 -1.60 -6.91
C GLU A 57 -10.26 -1.27 -6.45
N ALA A 58 -9.97 -1.55 -5.17
CA ALA A 58 -8.66 -1.34 -4.59
C ALA A 58 -7.63 -2.34 -5.17
N ILE A 59 -8.05 -3.60 -5.36
CA ILE A 59 -7.26 -4.64 -6.05
C ILE A 59 -7.03 -4.25 -7.52
N ALA A 60 -8.06 -3.76 -8.21
CA ALA A 60 -7.94 -3.32 -9.60
C ALA A 60 -6.93 -2.17 -9.74
N THR A 61 -6.93 -1.21 -8.79
CA THR A 61 -5.96 -0.11 -8.74
C THR A 61 -4.53 -0.63 -8.61
N PHE A 62 -4.31 -1.60 -7.72
CA PHE A 62 -3.00 -2.25 -7.58
C PHE A 62 -2.54 -2.92 -8.89
N ARG A 63 -3.42 -3.69 -9.52
CA ARG A 63 -3.12 -4.41 -10.78
C ARG A 63 -2.81 -3.47 -11.95
N GLN A 64 -3.39 -2.28 -11.95
CA GLN A 64 -3.08 -1.24 -12.93
C GLN A 64 -1.72 -0.58 -12.70
N ASN A 65 -1.04 -0.88 -11.57
CA ASN A 65 0.23 -0.29 -11.16
C ASN A 65 0.20 1.25 -11.23
N ARG A 66 -0.92 1.83 -10.79
CA ARG A 66 -1.20 3.26 -10.95
C ARG A 66 -1.63 3.85 -9.62
N PHE A 67 -0.70 4.49 -8.94
CA PHE A 67 -0.89 4.99 -7.59
C PHE A 67 -1.01 6.52 -7.60
N PRO A 68 -2.13 7.08 -7.13
CA PRO A 68 -2.35 8.52 -7.21
C PRO A 68 -1.42 9.26 -6.25
N ILE A 69 -0.76 10.29 -6.78
CA ILE A 69 -0.12 11.36 -6.01
C ILE A 69 -1.08 12.53 -5.99
N PHE A 70 -1.54 12.87 -4.79
CA PHE A 70 -2.25 14.11 -4.55
C PHE A 70 -1.21 15.14 -4.15
N GLY A 71 -1.05 16.22 -4.92
CA GLY A 71 -0.18 17.29 -4.50
C GLY A 71 -0.86 18.26 -3.54
N SER A 72 0.01 18.90 -2.77
CA SER A 72 -0.28 19.66 -1.55
C SER A 72 -0.86 18.85 -0.38
N ARG A 73 -0.19 18.99 0.77
CA ARG A 73 -0.66 18.51 2.09
C ARG A 73 -2.04 19.08 2.41
N ASP A 74 -2.31 20.32 2.00
CA ASP A 74 -3.54 21.05 2.30
C ASP A 74 -4.77 20.40 1.65
N LYS A 75 -4.65 19.88 0.42
CA LYS A 75 -5.72 19.13 -0.25
C LYS A 75 -6.07 17.83 0.49
N GLN A 76 -5.06 17.13 1.02
CA GLN A 76 -5.28 15.92 1.83
C GLN A 76 -5.83 16.25 3.22
N LEU A 77 -5.30 17.31 3.86
CA LEU A 77 -5.77 17.80 5.15
C LEU A 77 -7.24 18.23 5.05
N ASP A 78 -7.61 18.98 4.01
CA ASP A 78 -8.98 19.39 3.74
C ASP A 78 -9.92 18.19 3.54
N ARG A 79 -9.47 17.11 2.90
CA ARG A 79 -10.26 15.86 2.79
C ARG A 79 -10.47 15.22 4.15
N VAL A 80 -9.41 15.08 4.96
CA VAL A 80 -9.49 14.48 6.30
C VAL A 80 -10.37 15.34 7.20
N MET A 81 -10.18 16.66 7.19
CA MET A 81 -10.95 17.63 7.95
C MET A 81 -12.42 17.64 7.51
N ARG A 82 -12.72 17.59 6.21
CA ARG A 82 -14.11 17.45 5.71
C ARG A 82 -14.73 16.11 6.10
N TYR A 83 -13.97 15.01 6.02
CA TYR A 83 -14.46 13.69 6.41
C TYR A 83 -14.76 13.62 7.92
N VAL A 84 -13.86 14.14 8.76
CA VAL A 84 -14.04 14.23 10.22
C VAL A 84 -15.20 15.18 10.55
N ALA A 85 -15.31 16.32 9.89
CA ALA A 85 -16.44 17.24 10.04
C ALA A 85 -17.76 16.59 9.60
N SER A 86 -17.75 15.76 8.54
CA SER A 86 -18.92 15.01 8.06
C SER A 86 -19.28 13.81 8.93
N LYS A 87 -18.46 13.44 9.94
CA LYS A 87 -18.89 12.50 10.98
C LYS A 87 -19.81 13.16 12.02
N ALA A 88 -19.98 14.48 11.99
CA ALA A 88 -21.27 15.06 12.35
C ALA A 88 -22.17 14.88 11.11
N SER A 89 -23.13 13.94 11.20
CA SER A 89 -23.93 13.43 10.07
C SER A 89 -24.15 14.46 8.97
N PRO A 90 -23.62 14.24 7.75
CA PRO A 90 -23.77 15.21 6.69
C PRO A 90 -25.26 15.26 6.33
N ALA A 91 -25.77 16.48 6.12
CA ALA A 91 -27.13 16.65 5.63
C ALA A 91 -27.30 15.86 4.30
N PRO A 92 -28.47 15.25 4.05
CA PRO A 92 -28.72 14.38 2.89
C PRO A 92 -28.36 14.99 1.53
N ASP A 93 -28.31 16.33 1.45
CA ASP A 93 -28.11 17.08 0.22
C ASP A 93 -26.69 17.68 0.11
N SER A 94 -25.81 17.39 1.07
CA SER A 94 -24.43 17.83 0.98
C SER A 94 -23.77 17.09 -0.19
N PRO A 95 -23.28 17.78 -1.23
CA PRO A 95 -22.53 17.11 -2.28
C PRO A 95 -21.39 16.37 -1.59
N GLY A 96 -21.38 15.04 -1.73
CA GLY A 96 -20.33 14.19 -1.20
C GLY A 96 -18.96 14.81 -1.54
N PRO A 97 -17.93 14.55 -0.74
CA PRO A 97 -16.65 15.24 -0.87
C PRO A 97 -16.20 15.24 -2.33
N ALA A 98 -16.11 16.45 -2.93
CA ALA A 98 -15.70 16.60 -4.32
C ALA A 98 -14.39 15.84 -4.54
N PHE A 99 -14.40 14.95 -5.54
CA PHE A 99 -13.25 14.12 -5.87
C PHE A 99 -12.07 15.02 -6.22
N ILE A 100 -10.99 14.96 -5.43
CA ILE A 100 -9.76 15.68 -5.75
C ILE A 100 -9.05 14.84 -6.81
N GLU A 101 -8.95 15.38 -8.02
CA GLU A 101 -8.18 14.74 -9.08
C GLU A 101 -6.71 14.59 -8.65
N PRO A 102 -6.10 13.40 -8.80
CA PRO A 102 -4.68 13.21 -8.58
C PRO A 102 -3.86 14.14 -9.48
N GLU A 103 -2.80 14.75 -8.93
CA GLU A 103 -1.93 15.62 -9.73
C GLU A 103 -1.01 14.79 -10.64
N ALA A 104 -0.63 13.61 -10.17
CA ALA A 104 0.16 12.66 -10.93
C ALA A 104 -0.17 11.24 -10.49
N PHE A 105 0.41 10.28 -11.20
CA PHE A 105 0.42 8.89 -10.80
C PHE A 105 1.84 8.36 -10.84
N VAL A 106 2.15 7.47 -9.91
CA VAL A 106 3.40 6.69 -9.94
C VAL A 106 3.10 5.23 -10.22
N SER A 107 4.08 4.59 -10.84
CA SER A 107 4.14 3.17 -11.12
C SER A 107 5.40 2.59 -10.52
N PHE A 108 5.33 1.38 -10.00
CA PHE A 108 6.48 0.67 -9.44
C PHE A 108 7.05 -0.34 -10.45
N PRO A 109 8.35 -0.66 -10.38
CA PRO A 109 8.96 -1.71 -11.20
C PRO A 109 8.23 -3.06 -11.06
N GLU A 110 8.14 -3.82 -12.17
CA GLU A 110 7.51 -5.15 -12.17
C GLU A 110 8.16 -6.11 -11.18
N GLY A 111 9.47 -5.99 -10.95
CA GLY A 111 10.19 -6.79 -9.95
C GLY A 111 9.60 -6.66 -8.54
N ILE A 112 9.18 -5.46 -8.13
CA ILE A 112 8.53 -5.24 -6.83
C ILE A 112 7.12 -5.85 -6.84
N LEU A 113 6.35 -5.62 -7.90
CA LEU A 113 4.97 -6.13 -8.01
C LEU A 113 4.92 -7.66 -7.99
N SER A 114 5.87 -8.31 -8.67
CA SER A 114 5.93 -9.77 -8.78
C SER A 114 6.12 -10.48 -7.43
N ARG A 115 6.57 -9.76 -6.40
CA ARG A 115 6.71 -10.27 -5.03
C ARG A 115 5.42 -10.17 -4.21
N ILE A 116 4.39 -9.50 -4.72
CA ILE A 116 3.12 -9.28 -4.02
C ILE A 116 2.04 -10.11 -4.69
N THR A 117 1.58 -11.15 -4.00
CA THR A 117 0.39 -11.91 -4.39
C THR A 117 -0.83 -11.26 -3.78
N TYR A 118 -1.75 -10.79 -4.62
CA TYR A 118 -2.96 -10.10 -4.17
C TYR A 118 -4.19 -11.00 -4.26
N LEU A 119 -4.75 -11.39 -3.11
CA LEU A 119 -5.96 -12.19 -3.00
C LEU A 119 -7.18 -11.32 -2.65
N GLN A 120 -8.30 -11.64 -3.29
CA GLN A 120 -9.61 -11.09 -2.92
C GLN A 120 -10.24 -11.99 -1.86
N MET A 121 -10.68 -11.42 -0.74
CA MET A 121 -11.59 -12.10 0.18
C MET A 121 -13.03 -11.97 -0.31
N ASP A 122 -13.79 -13.04 -0.17
CA ASP A 122 -15.24 -12.98 -0.29
C ASP A 122 -15.81 -12.00 0.76
N ALA A 123 -16.81 -11.23 0.35
CA ALA A 123 -17.34 -10.09 1.10
C ALA A 123 -17.98 -10.50 2.44
#